data_AF-A0A517T8V1-F1
#
_entry.id   AF-A0A517T8V1-F1
#
_cell.length_a   1.000
_cell.length_b   1.000
_cell.length_c   1.000
_cell.angle_alpha   90.00
_cell.angle_beta   90.00
_cell.angle_gamma   90.00
#
_symmetry.space_group_name_H-M   'P 1'
#
loop_
_entity.id
_entity.type
_entity.pdbx_description
1 polymer ?
#
loop_
_entity_poly.entity_id
_entity_poly.type
_entity_poly.pdbx_seq_one_letter_code
_entity_poly.pdbx_strand_id
1 'polypeptide(L)'
;MYIPNDAVLTDRRNLMALASHPRRIRQILHLVQVEVVRQRCSAVTLPDTVMSEIIWGESSLWPKRWRRDLKTLISKLPKELIEHAEWRPVYVIDRKGDREVRRRQNKCPDRCPLHGSDIPHCHLVVFATQRLTGALEHHRIGELPILDRPSRKYNFGTTSDSEIVAEIKNTWKEGRFIYGHGPAMVFGPAAWSGLTATDLDVWQAIYGELTRHARSSRPDRARVFTTQSCPLLPNSPYVVFAGNFKTQKEAGGAGYRLIGLKNTGWLRKAGVKIQNTQCPMSVANRPFVRKFLHALANIESKFQLTAAGQLQEKWLNSEAMLNLANSRSRSEWKALMDVRLRLYAPEDYLDIIQTYFRTQGGFAADDDKPSIAVQINASSLNKKDIAAAANISPSALSEFLAGRRAWPQQVRRDIESILERAG
;
A
#
# COMPACT_ATOMS: atom_id res chain seq x y z
N MET A 1 3.96 1.92 6.66
CA MET A 1 4.85 2.47 5.61
C MET A 1 4.58 3.97 5.51
N TYR A 2 5.57 4.79 5.85
CA TYR A 2 5.47 6.24 6.08
C TYR A 2 5.38 7.07 4.79
N ILE A 3 4.78 8.25 4.85
CA ILE A 3 4.77 9.27 3.79
C ILE A 3 5.16 10.59 4.48
N PRO A 4 6.22 11.29 4.05
CA PRO A 4 6.40 12.69 4.42
C PRO A 4 5.22 13.49 3.89
N ASN A 5 4.49 14.15 4.79
CA ASN A 5 3.38 15.06 4.45
C ASN A 5 3.84 16.06 3.37
N ASP A 6 2.93 16.54 2.51
CA ASP A 6 3.26 17.45 1.39
C ASP A 6 4.11 18.66 1.83
N ALA A 7 4.02 19.06 3.10
CA ALA A 7 4.88 20.07 3.73
C ALA A 7 6.40 19.87 3.52
N VAL A 8 6.89 18.62 3.45
CA VAL A 8 8.32 18.32 3.17
C VAL A 8 8.66 18.45 1.68
N LEU A 9 7.69 18.19 0.81
CA LEU A 9 7.84 18.27 -0.65
C LEU A 9 7.44 19.65 -1.22
N THR A 10 6.85 20.55 -0.42
CA THR A 10 6.43 21.90 -0.84
C THR A 10 7.53 22.95 -0.83
N ASP A 11 8.76 22.61 -0.42
CA ASP A 11 9.88 23.51 -0.66
C ASP A 11 10.02 23.72 -2.18
N ARG A 12 9.81 24.97 -2.62
CA ARG A 12 9.83 25.38 -4.03
C ARG A 12 11.10 24.95 -4.75
N ARG A 13 12.23 24.83 -4.04
CA ARG A 13 13.50 24.37 -4.61
C ARG A 13 13.49 22.87 -4.94
N ASN A 14 12.79 22.06 -4.14
CA ASN A 14 12.64 20.62 -4.37
C ASN A 14 11.61 20.30 -5.46
N LEU A 15 10.56 21.11 -5.59
CA LEU A 15 9.54 20.94 -6.62
C LEU A 15 10.07 21.09 -8.05
N MET A 16 11.08 21.94 -8.27
CA MET A 16 11.68 22.11 -9.60
C MET A 16 12.52 20.90 -10.05
N ALA A 17 13.23 20.23 -9.14
CA ALA A 17 13.93 18.98 -9.44
C ALA A 17 12.97 17.80 -9.70
N LEU A 18 11.83 17.78 -8.97
CA LEU A 18 10.75 16.80 -9.11
C LEU A 18 9.90 17.00 -10.38
N ALA A 19 9.95 18.18 -11.01
CA ALA A 19 8.98 18.63 -12.03
C ALA A 19 8.88 17.70 -13.26
N SER A 20 9.96 17.00 -13.63
CA SER A 20 9.93 16.10 -14.79
C SER A 20 9.26 14.75 -14.52
N HIS A 21 9.30 14.22 -13.29
CA HIS A 21 8.85 12.85 -12.97
C HIS A 21 8.37 12.68 -11.52
N PRO A 22 7.43 13.50 -11.01
CA PRO A 22 7.09 13.52 -9.59
C PRO A 22 6.52 12.19 -9.09
N ARG A 23 5.78 11.46 -9.94
CA ARG A 23 5.21 10.15 -9.59
C ARG A 23 6.28 9.08 -9.40
N ARG A 24 7.22 8.95 -10.34
CA ARG A 24 8.27 7.92 -10.29
C ARG A 24 9.22 8.12 -9.13
N ILE A 25 9.59 9.37 -8.84
CA ILE A 25 10.42 9.69 -7.67
C ILE A 25 9.68 9.31 -6.39
N ARG A 26 8.38 9.63 -6.29
CA ARG A 26 7.55 9.20 -5.16
C ARG A 26 7.55 7.67 -5.02
N GLN A 27 7.41 6.91 -6.11
CA GLN A 27 7.47 5.43 -6.07
C GLN A 27 8.80 4.89 -5.56
N ILE A 28 9.92 5.44 -6.04
CA ILE A 28 11.26 5.02 -5.57
C ILE A 28 11.42 5.28 -4.07
N LEU A 29 10.99 6.45 -3.59
CA LEU A 29 11.04 6.78 -2.16
C LEU A 29 10.18 5.82 -1.33
N HIS A 30 9.00 5.44 -1.82
CA HIS A 30 8.16 4.43 -1.15
C HIS A 30 8.86 3.07 -1.10
N LEU A 31 9.42 2.62 -2.23
CA LEU A 31 10.19 1.37 -2.28
C LEU A 31 11.35 1.36 -1.29
N VAL A 32 12.12 2.46 -1.22
CA VAL A 32 13.20 2.60 -0.24
C VAL A 32 12.68 2.42 1.19
N GLN A 33 11.56 3.07 1.54
CA GLN A 33 10.98 2.95 2.88
C GLN A 33 10.46 1.54 3.19
N VAL A 34 9.85 0.86 2.22
CA VAL A 34 9.45 -0.56 2.36
C VAL A 34 10.66 -1.39 2.73
N GLU A 35 11.75 -1.18 1.99
CA GLU A 35 12.96 -1.95 2.11
C GLU A 35 13.75 -1.61 3.37
N VAL A 36 13.63 -0.39 3.92
CA VAL A 36 14.19 -0.07 5.25
C VAL A 36 13.52 -0.93 6.32
N VAL A 37 12.20 -1.08 6.24
CA VAL A 37 11.45 -1.91 7.19
C VAL A 37 11.79 -3.39 7.00
N ARG A 38 11.80 -3.88 5.76
CA ARG A 38 12.08 -5.28 5.43
C ARG A 38 13.51 -5.69 5.80
N GLN A 39 14.49 -4.88 5.41
CA GLN A 39 15.92 -5.12 5.65
C GLN A 39 16.37 -4.65 7.04
N ARG A 40 15.50 -3.98 7.80
CA ARG A 40 15.78 -3.43 9.14
C ARG A 40 17.03 -2.53 9.17
N CYS A 41 17.26 -1.80 8.09
CA CYS A 41 18.49 -1.03 7.88
C CYS A 41 18.24 0.23 7.04
N SER A 42 18.90 1.35 7.35
CA SER A 42 18.75 2.59 6.55
C SER A 42 19.47 2.54 5.21
N ALA A 43 20.44 1.64 5.04
CA ALA A 43 21.05 1.33 3.76
C ALA A 43 20.38 0.10 3.16
N VAL A 44 19.54 0.32 2.17
CA VAL A 44 18.73 -0.72 1.53
C VAL A 44 19.35 -1.16 0.22
N THR A 45 19.31 -2.46 -0.05
CA THR A 45 19.73 -3.03 -1.34
C THR A 45 18.51 -3.25 -2.22
N LEU A 46 18.43 -2.55 -3.34
CA LEU A 46 17.35 -2.61 -4.31
C LEU A 46 17.82 -3.27 -5.62
N PRO A 47 17.19 -4.34 -6.10
CA PRO A 47 17.45 -4.88 -7.43
C PRO A 47 16.93 -3.92 -8.49
N ASP A 48 17.73 -3.67 -9.52
CA ASP A 48 17.37 -2.77 -10.61
C ASP A 48 16.16 -3.25 -11.41
N THR A 49 16.00 -4.57 -11.55
CA THR A 49 14.82 -5.21 -12.15
C THR A 49 13.55 -4.94 -11.34
N VAL A 50 13.58 -5.14 -10.02
CA VAL A 50 12.43 -4.84 -9.12
C VAL A 50 12.07 -3.35 -9.18
N MET A 51 13.07 -2.47 -9.14
CA MET A 51 12.82 -1.03 -9.30
C MET A 51 12.16 -0.71 -10.63
N SER A 52 12.62 -1.34 -11.71
CA SER A 52 12.12 -1.10 -13.05
C SER A 52 10.70 -1.60 -13.23
N GLU A 53 10.40 -2.75 -12.66
CA GLU A 53 9.07 -3.34 -12.64
C GLU A 53 8.07 -2.44 -11.89
N ILE A 54 8.46 -1.87 -10.76
CA ILE A 54 7.64 -0.89 -10.03
C ILE A 54 7.40 0.39 -10.84
N ILE A 55 8.42 0.88 -11.56
CA ILE A 55 8.35 2.16 -12.29
C ILE A 55 7.63 2.03 -13.64
N TRP A 56 7.85 0.94 -14.36
CA TRP A 56 7.44 0.75 -15.75
C TRP A 56 6.54 -0.46 -15.98
N GLY A 57 6.43 -1.40 -15.05
CA GLY A 57 5.58 -2.60 -15.17
C GLY A 57 6.34 -3.76 -15.80
N GLU A 58 5.67 -4.55 -16.62
CA GLU A 58 6.31 -5.64 -17.37
C GLU A 58 7.58 -5.21 -18.11
N SER A 59 8.52 -6.15 -18.23
CA SER A 59 9.79 -5.93 -18.96
C SER A 59 9.62 -5.51 -20.42
N SER A 60 8.48 -5.87 -21.04
CA SER A 60 8.08 -5.48 -22.39
C SER A 60 7.84 -3.97 -22.54
N LEU A 61 7.45 -3.29 -21.45
CA LEU A 61 7.13 -1.86 -21.40
C LEU A 61 8.33 -0.99 -21.01
N TRP A 62 9.48 -1.60 -20.70
CA TRP A 62 10.65 -0.86 -20.24
C TRP A 62 11.27 -0.05 -21.39
N PRO A 63 11.68 1.22 -21.14
CA PRO A 63 12.43 1.97 -22.14
C PRO A 63 13.67 1.22 -22.62
N LYS A 64 14.05 1.35 -23.90
CA LYS A 64 15.24 0.69 -24.48
C LYS A 64 16.54 0.93 -23.67
N ARG A 65 16.62 2.07 -22.96
CA ARG A 65 17.76 2.45 -22.10
C ARG A 65 17.34 2.62 -20.64
N TRP A 66 16.38 1.83 -20.16
CA TRP A 66 15.78 1.96 -18.83
C TRP A 66 16.78 2.07 -17.68
N ARG A 67 17.93 1.38 -17.71
CA ARG A 67 18.97 1.51 -16.66
C ARG A 67 19.56 2.91 -16.59
N ARG A 68 19.73 3.57 -17.75
CA ARG A 68 20.18 4.96 -17.82
C ARG A 68 19.11 5.88 -17.27
N ASP A 69 17.85 5.66 -17.65
CA ASP A 69 16.72 6.44 -17.18
C ASP A 69 16.53 6.29 -15.67
N LEU A 70 16.70 5.07 -15.13
CA LEU A 70 16.68 4.78 -13.70
C LEU A 70 17.79 5.51 -12.97
N LYS A 71 19.02 5.48 -13.50
CA LYS A 71 20.15 6.28 -12.98
C LYS A 71 19.83 7.77 -12.94
N THR A 72 19.22 8.30 -14.00
CA THR A 72 18.79 9.71 -14.07
C THR A 72 17.67 10.02 -13.07
N LEU A 73 16.74 9.09 -12.81
CA LEU A 73 15.72 9.25 -11.78
C LEU A 73 16.33 9.26 -10.38
N ILE A 74 17.25 8.33 -10.09
CA ILE A 74 17.94 8.24 -8.80
C ILE A 74 18.79 9.48 -8.54
N SER A 75 19.50 10.00 -9.55
CA SER A 75 20.30 11.23 -9.41
C SER A 75 19.46 12.48 -9.14
N LYS A 76 18.14 12.41 -9.39
CA LYS A 76 17.16 13.47 -9.10
C LYS A 76 16.47 13.30 -7.76
N LEU A 77 16.77 12.26 -6.99
CA LEU A 77 16.20 12.09 -5.65
C LEU A 77 16.68 13.22 -4.74
N PRO A 78 15.81 13.77 -3.87
CA PRO A 78 16.19 14.82 -2.93
C PRO A 78 17.30 14.32 -1.99
N LYS A 79 18.42 15.04 -1.93
CA LYS A 79 19.57 14.65 -1.08
C LYS A 79 19.23 14.68 0.41
N GLU A 80 18.22 15.46 0.78
CA GLU A 80 17.69 15.52 2.14
C GLU A 80 16.97 14.24 2.53
N LEU A 81 16.55 13.41 1.55
CA LEU A 81 15.87 12.13 1.77
C LEU A 81 16.81 10.94 1.50
N ILE A 82 17.71 11.08 0.54
CA ILE A 82 18.67 10.05 0.13
C ILE A 82 20.08 10.62 0.21
N GLU A 83 20.86 10.15 1.17
CA GLU A 83 22.23 10.63 1.39
C GLU A 83 23.17 10.18 0.28
N HIS A 84 23.01 8.91 -0.12
CA HIS A 84 23.88 8.27 -1.10
C HIS A 84 23.15 7.15 -1.83
N ALA A 85 23.50 6.95 -3.10
CA ALA A 85 23.02 5.83 -3.89
C ALA A 85 24.17 5.30 -4.76
N GLU A 86 24.54 4.04 -4.57
CA GLU A 86 25.65 3.42 -5.29
C GLU A 86 25.19 2.20 -6.10
N TRP A 87 25.56 2.18 -7.38
CA TRP A 87 25.31 1.04 -8.25
C TRP A 87 26.41 0.00 -8.07
N ARG A 88 26.01 -1.21 -7.65
CA ARG A 88 26.88 -2.37 -7.53
C ARG A 88 26.49 -3.39 -8.60
N PRO A 89 27.25 -3.50 -9.70
CA PRO A 89 27.01 -4.55 -10.65
C PRO A 89 27.27 -5.90 -9.97
N VAL A 90 26.35 -6.85 -10.12
CA VAL A 90 26.61 -8.26 -9.78
C VAL A 90 27.56 -8.89 -10.79
N TYR A 91 27.66 -8.28 -11.98
CA TYR A 91 28.48 -8.76 -13.10
C TYR A 91 29.67 -7.85 -13.33
N VAL A 92 30.88 -8.34 -13.03
CA VAL A 92 32.11 -7.78 -13.59
C VAL A 92 32.33 -8.46 -14.94
N ILE A 93 32.20 -7.70 -16.03
CA ILE A 93 32.60 -8.19 -17.36
C ILE A 93 34.13 -8.15 -17.38
N ASP A 94 34.78 -9.30 -17.21
CA ASP A 94 36.18 -9.45 -17.60
C ASP A 94 36.30 -9.18 -19.11
N ARG A 95 37.27 -8.34 -19.48
CA ARG A 95 37.60 -7.96 -20.87
C ARG A 95 38.01 -9.16 -21.72
N LYS A 96 38.30 -10.33 -21.14
CA LYS A 96 38.79 -11.53 -21.85
C LYS A 96 37.74 -12.50 -22.40
N GLY A 97 36.44 -12.20 -22.29
CA GLY A 97 35.44 -12.94 -23.06
C GLY A 97 35.08 -14.36 -22.57
N ASP A 98 35.60 -14.81 -21.42
CA ASP A 98 35.17 -16.08 -20.82
C ASP A 98 33.72 -15.99 -20.33
N ARG A 99 32.82 -16.61 -21.11
CA ARG A 99 31.38 -16.69 -20.83
C ARG A 99 31.06 -17.66 -19.70
N GLU A 100 31.96 -18.57 -19.34
CA GLU A 100 31.66 -19.74 -18.49
C GLU A 100 31.82 -19.51 -16.98
N VAL A 101 32.70 -18.59 -16.56
CA VAL A 101 32.90 -18.25 -15.12
C VAL A 101 31.68 -17.50 -14.53
N ARG A 102 30.79 -16.96 -15.39
CA ARG A 102 29.69 -16.05 -15.01
C ARG A 102 28.46 -16.73 -14.40
N ARG A 103 28.35 -18.06 -14.50
CA ARG A 103 27.28 -18.84 -13.85
C ARG A 103 27.58 -19.18 -12.39
N ARG A 104 28.82 -18.99 -11.92
CA ARG A 104 29.18 -19.33 -10.54
C ARG A 104 28.94 -18.14 -9.62
N GLN A 105 27.79 -18.25 -8.97
CA GLN A 105 27.36 -17.54 -7.77
C GLN A 105 26.83 -16.13 -8.05
N ASN A 106 25.54 -16.06 -8.38
CA ASN A 106 24.65 -14.95 -8.03
C ASN A 106 24.77 -14.70 -6.50
N LYS A 107 25.89 -14.13 -6.02
CA LYS A 107 26.07 -13.70 -4.62
C LYS A 107 25.32 -12.39 -4.42
N CYS A 108 24.03 -12.42 -4.70
CA CYS A 108 23.15 -11.39 -4.19
C CYS A 108 23.29 -11.45 -2.67
N PRO A 109 23.51 -10.32 -1.98
CA PRO A 109 23.57 -10.34 -0.53
C PRO A 109 22.24 -10.88 0.02
N ASP A 110 22.23 -11.55 1.16
CA ASP A 110 21.03 -12.20 1.73
C ASP A 110 19.86 -11.22 1.94
N ARG A 111 20.17 -9.92 2.02
CA ARG A 111 19.18 -8.84 2.10
C ARG A 111 18.54 -8.46 0.75
N CYS A 112 19.02 -8.96 -0.37
CA CYS A 112 18.43 -8.73 -1.68
C CYS A 112 17.06 -9.41 -1.78
N PRO A 113 15.98 -8.71 -2.20
CA PRO A 113 14.67 -9.33 -2.44
C PRO A 113 14.70 -10.50 -3.45
N LEU A 114 15.67 -10.47 -4.37
CA LEU A 114 15.88 -11.49 -5.40
C LEU A 114 17.02 -12.47 -5.05
N HIS A 115 17.46 -12.50 -3.78
CA HIS A 115 18.44 -13.48 -3.32
C HIS A 115 17.94 -14.91 -3.55
N GLY A 116 18.77 -15.74 -4.18
CA GLY A 116 18.41 -17.11 -4.56
C GLY A 116 17.59 -17.24 -5.85
N SER A 117 17.24 -16.14 -6.52
CA SER A 117 16.57 -16.19 -7.83
C SER A 117 17.57 -16.30 -8.99
N ASP A 118 17.09 -16.83 -10.12
CA ASP A 118 17.84 -16.89 -11.38
C ASP A 118 17.70 -15.61 -12.22
N ILE A 119 16.94 -14.63 -11.76
CA ILE A 119 16.69 -13.37 -12.47
C ILE A 119 17.97 -12.53 -12.48
N PRO A 120 18.58 -12.24 -13.65
CA PRO A 120 19.79 -11.43 -13.71
C PRO A 120 19.50 -9.97 -13.32
N HIS A 121 20.22 -9.44 -12.32
CA HIS A 121 20.00 -8.08 -11.83
C HIS A 121 21.28 -7.41 -11.33
N CYS A 122 21.25 -6.08 -11.24
CA CYS A 122 22.24 -5.25 -10.55
C CYS A 122 21.65 -4.72 -9.24
N HIS A 123 22.50 -4.39 -8.28
CA HIS A 123 22.07 -3.80 -7.03
C HIS A 123 22.26 -2.29 -7.03
N LEU A 124 21.29 -1.57 -6.52
CA LEU A 124 21.42 -0.20 -6.06
C LEU A 124 21.39 -0.21 -4.53
N VAL A 125 22.46 0.27 -3.90
CA VAL A 125 22.47 0.48 -2.45
C VAL A 125 22.11 1.92 -2.17
N VAL A 126 21.01 2.13 -1.45
CA VAL A 126 20.44 3.45 -1.16
C VAL A 126 20.49 3.72 0.34
N PHE A 127 21.11 4.83 0.74
CA PHE A 127 21.21 5.29 2.11
C PHE A 127 20.10 6.30 2.40
N ALA A 128 19.03 5.85 3.04
CA ALA A 128 17.91 6.68 3.47
C ALA A 128 18.32 7.58 4.64
N THR A 129 18.07 8.89 4.55
CA THR A 129 18.36 9.83 5.65
C THR A 129 17.35 9.67 6.80
N GLN A 130 17.67 10.27 7.96
CA GLN A 130 16.73 10.39 9.09
C GLN A 130 15.42 11.07 8.70
N ARG A 131 15.44 11.99 7.72
CA ARG A 131 14.23 12.67 7.23
C ARG A 131 13.32 11.72 6.45
N LEU A 132 13.88 10.76 5.71
CA LEU A 132 13.10 9.77 4.97
C LEU A 132 12.58 8.64 5.89
N THR A 133 13.40 8.20 6.83
CA THR A 133 13.05 7.15 7.81
C THR A 133 12.11 7.70 8.89
N GLY A 134 12.21 8.99 9.21
CA GLY A 134 11.31 9.72 10.10
C GLY A 134 11.21 9.02 11.45
N ALA A 135 9.99 8.67 11.84
CA ALA A 135 9.75 8.02 13.12
C ALA A 135 10.25 6.56 13.20
N LEU A 136 10.76 5.96 12.11
CA LEU A 136 11.51 4.71 12.23
C LEU A 136 12.79 4.87 13.07
N GLU A 137 13.31 6.10 13.18
CA GLU A 137 14.49 6.42 14.01
C GLU A 137 14.30 6.06 15.49
N HIS A 138 13.06 6.05 16.01
CA HIS A 138 12.78 5.62 17.37
C HIS A 138 13.06 4.12 17.61
N HIS A 139 13.14 3.33 16.54
CA HIS A 139 13.46 1.90 16.60
C HIS A 139 14.93 1.61 16.31
N ARG A 140 15.77 2.64 16.23
CA ARG A 140 17.20 2.48 15.97
C ARG A 140 17.87 1.82 17.18
N ILE A 141 18.57 0.71 16.93
CA ILE A 141 19.32 -0.05 17.95
C ILE A 141 20.84 0.06 17.80
N GLY A 142 21.32 0.79 16.80
CA GLY A 142 22.75 1.01 16.58
C GLY A 142 23.07 1.41 15.15
N GLU A 143 24.34 1.24 14.80
CA GLU A 143 24.86 1.43 13.45
C GLU A 143 25.54 0.15 12.95
N LEU A 144 25.57 -0.01 11.64
CA LEU A 144 26.26 -1.07 10.91
C LEU A 144 27.03 -0.41 9.77
N PRO A 145 28.33 -0.71 9.59
CA PRO A 145 29.06 -0.26 8.42
C PRO A 145 28.55 -1.00 7.19
N ILE A 146 28.05 -0.27 6.20
CA ILE A 146 27.69 -0.80 4.88
C ILE A 146 28.44 0.04 3.85
N LEU A 147 29.33 -0.61 3.10
CA LEU A 147 30.19 0.05 2.09
C LEU A 147 30.99 1.22 2.70
N ASP A 148 31.64 0.97 3.83
CA ASP A 148 32.44 1.95 4.58
C ASP A 148 31.67 3.20 5.02
N ARG A 149 30.33 3.13 5.02
CA ARG A 149 29.43 4.19 5.49
C ARG A 149 28.60 3.70 6.68
N PRO A 150 28.38 4.55 7.70
CA PRO A 150 27.50 4.21 8.79
C PRO A 150 26.07 4.08 8.27
N SER A 151 25.42 2.96 8.59
CA SER A 151 24.01 2.74 8.33
C SER A 151 23.30 2.43 9.63
N ARG A 152 22.09 2.95 9.82
CA ARG A 152 21.29 2.71 11.03
C ARG A 152 20.68 1.32 10.97
N LYS A 153 20.75 0.60 12.09
CA LYS A 153 20.09 -0.70 12.29
C LYS A 153 18.83 -0.49 13.12
N TYR A 154 17.73 -1.12 12.69
CA TYR A 154 16.45 -1.01 13.38
C TYR A 154 16.03 -2.33 14.01
N ASN A 155 15.33 -2.27 15.15
CA ASN A 155 14.62 -3.41 15.72
C ASN A 155 13.17 -3.03 15.99
N PHE A 156 12.27 -3.65 15.24
CA PHE A 156 10.83 -3.42 15.37
C PHE A 156 10.14 -4.39 16.34
N GLY A 157 10.89 -5.23 17.06
CA GLY A 157 10.36 -6.37 17.83
C GLY A 157 10.40 -6.28 19.35
N THR A 158 10.91 -5.21 19.99
CA THR A 158 11.23 -5.24 21.43
C THR A 158 10.77 -4.05 22.28
N THR A 159 10.28 -2.95 21.73
CA THR A 159 9.73 -1.87 22.58
C THR A 159 8.30 -2.24 22.96
N SER A 160 7.90 -1.98 24.21
CA SER A 160 6.53 -2.29 24.67
C SER A 160 5.51 -1.67 23.70
N ASP A 161 4.57 -2.50 23.21
CA ASP A 161 3.61 -2.08 22.18
C ASP A 161 2.85 -0.80 22.59
N SER A 162 2.68 -0.53 23.89
CA SER A 162 1.90 0.62 24.37
C SER A 162 2.54 1.98 24.10
N GLU A 163 3.85 2.14 24.27
CA GLU A 163 4.54 3.43 24.10
C GLU A 163 4.72 3.76 22.62
N ILE A 164 5.15 2.76 21.83
CA ILE A 164 5.18 2.86 20.37
C ILE A 164 3.77 3.18 19.85
N VAL A 165 2.73 2.51 20.32
CA VAL A 165 1.36 2.74 19.84
C VAL A 165 0.84 4.12 20.24
N ALA A 166 1.18 4.64 21.42
CA ALA A 166 0.79 5.99 21.82
C ALA A 166 1.45 7.06 20.96
N GLU A 167 2.75 6.91 20.67
CA GLU A 167 3.52 7.84 19.84
C GLU A 167 3.09 7.74 18.37
N ILE A 168 2.99 6.52 17.81
CA ILE A 168 2.42 6.28 16.47
C ILE A 168 1.00 6.84 16.37
N LYS A 169 0.16 6.71 17.41
CA LYS A 169 -1.19 7.30 17.43
C LYS A 169 -1.16 8.82 17.45
N ASN A 170 -0.24 9.45 18.17
CA ASN A 170 -0.11 10.90 18.17
C ASN A 170 0.36 11.41 16.80
N THR A 171 1.36 10.76 16.24
CA THR A 171 1.86 11.06 14.89
C THR A 171 0.82 10.71 13.79
N TRP A 172 -0.06 9.71 14.01
CA TRP A 172 -1.26 9.46 13.17
C TRP A 172 -2.27 10.59 13.26
N LYS A 173 -2.62 11.05 14.47
CA LYS A 173 -3.58 12.15 14.68
C LYS A 173 -3.17 13.44 13.99
N GLU A 174 -1.86 13.67 13.88
CA GLU A 174 -1.28 14.83 13.21
C GLU A 174 -1.18 14.65 11.69
N GLY A 175 -1.65 13.51 11.15
CA GLY A 175 -1.54 13.18 9.73
C GLY A 175 -0.10 12.96 9.26
N ARG A 176 0.84 12.73 10.19
CA ARG A 176 2.26 12.50 9.90
C ARG A 176 2.55 11.03 9.54
N PHE A 177 1.60 10.12 9.74
CA PHE A 177 1.70 8.73 9.34
C PHE A 177 0.43 8.30 8.60
N ILE A 178 0.58 7.60 7.49
CA ILE A 178 -0.46 6.75 6.91
C ILE A 178 0.10 5.33 6.93
N TYR A 179 -0.70 4.34 7.29
CA TYR A 179 -0.27 2.95 7.15
C TYR A 179 -0.36 2.62 5.66
N GLY A 180 0.74 2.66 4.90
CA GLY A 180 0.75 2.08 3.56
C GLY A 180 0.85 0.55 3.65
N HIS A 181 -0.26 -0.15 3.79
CA HIS A 181 -0.33 -1.54 3.35
C HIS A 181 -1.12 -1.51 2.04
N GLY A 182 -0.44 -1.72 0.93
CA GLY A 182 -1.14 -1.79 -0.34
C GLY A 182 -0.21 -1.82 -1.53
N PRO A 183 -0.33 -2.81 -2.42
CA PRO A 183 0.14 -2.73 -3.80
C PRO A 183 -0.19 -1.37 -4.43
N ALA A 184 -1.37 -0.81 -4.12
CA ALA A 184 -1.81 0.50 -4.59
C ALA A 184 -0.91 1.69 -4.21
N MET A 185 -0.17 1.64 -3.10
CA MET A 185 0.75 2.73 -2.75
C MET A 185 2.03 2.70 -3.58
N VAL A 186 2.48 1.50 -3.92
CA VAL A 186 3.72 1.27 -4.66
C VAL A 186 3.47 1.35 -6.17
N PHE A 187 2.46 0.62 -6.62
CA PHE A 187 2.11 0.44 -8.01
C PHE A 187 1.08 1.45 -8.51
N GLY A 188 0.25 2.00 -7.63
CA GLY A 188 -0.78 2.95 -8.04
C GLY A 188 -0.25 4.14 -8.85
N PRO A 189 0.87 4.78 -8.47
CA PRO A 189 1.43 5.89 -9.27
C PRO A 189 2.01 5.46 -10.63
N ALA A 190 2.19 4.16 -10.87
CA ALA A 190 2.73 3.65 -12.12
C ALA A 190 1.76 3.91 -13.27
N ALA A 191 2.27 4.15 -14.48
CA ALA A 191 1.42 4.46 -15.63
C ALA A 191 0.51 3.29 -16.01
N TRP A 192 0.97 2.06 -15.79
CA TRP A 192 0.26 0.82 -16.09
C TRP A 192 -0.83 0.48 -15.08
N SER A 193 -0.91 1.14 -13.92
CA SER A 193 -1.89 0.81 -12.89
C SER A 193 -3.34 1.08 -13.30
N GLY A 194 -3.55 1.82 -14.38
CA GLY A 194 -4.86 2.33 -14.77
C GLY A 194 -5.45 3.35 -13.78
N LEU A 195 -4.69 3.81 -12.78
CA LEU A 195 -5.14 4.79 -11.79
C LEU A 195 -4.67 6.20 -12.15
N THR A 196 -5.61 7.14 -12.16
CA THR A 196 -5.29 8.57 -12.26
C THR A 196 -4.72 9.08 -10.93
N ALA A 197 -4.09 10.26 -10.92
CA ALA A 197 -3.64 10.87 -9.66
C ALA A 197 -4.78 11.04 -8.65
N THR A 198 -5.97 11.45 -9.13
CA THR A 198 -7.13 11.64 -8.27
C THR A 198 -7.67 10.31 -7.72
N ASP A 199 -7.63 9.23 -8.51
CA ASP A 199 -7.98 7.89 -8.02
C ASP A 199 -7.06 7.46 -6.87
N LEU A 200 -5.76 7.76 -6.97
CA LEU A 200 -4.78 7.45 -5.93
C LEU A 200 -5.01 8.25 -4.66
N ASP A 201 -5.26 9.54 -4.80
CA ASP A 201 -5.52 10.40 -3.65
C ASP A 201 -6.81 9.97 -2.92
N VAL A 202 -7.84 9.58 -3.69
CA VAL A 202 -9.08 8.99 -3.14
C VAL A 202 -8.76 7.68 -2.44
N TRP A 203 -8.11 6.73 -3.10
CA TRP A 203 -7.77 5.44 -2.48
C TRP A 203 -6.94 5.60 -1.20
N GLN A 204 -5.96 6.51 -1.18
CA GLN A 204 -5.18 6.83 0.00
C GLN A 204 -6.05 7.32 1.16
N ALA A 205 -7.00 8.21 0.86
CA ALA A 205 -7.96 8.67 1.85
C ALA A 205 -8.80 7.50 2.39
N ILE A 206 -9.32 6.64 1.51
CA ILE A 206 -10.12 5.46 1.89
C ILE A 206 -9.33 4.58 2.84
N TYR A 207 -8.13 4.18 2.43
CA TYR A 207 -7.27 3.29 3.21
C TYR A 207 -6.85 3.90 4.57
N GLY A 208 -6.69 5.23 4.62
CA GLY A 208 -6.43 5.98 5.85
C GLY A 208 -7.56 5.89 6.86
N GLU A 209 -8.80 5.71 6.41
CA GLU A 209 -10.01 5.60 7.24
C GLU A 209 -10.39 4.16 7.58
N LEU A 210 -9.52 3.19 7.27
CA LEU A 210 -9.73 1.77 7.60
C LEU A 210 -9.94 1.60 9.11
N THR A 211 -11.09 1.07 9.51
CA THR A 211 -11.36 0.74 10.91
C THR A 211 -10.53 -0.47 11.35
N ARG A 212 -9.60 -0.26 12.28
CA ARG A 212 -8.66 -1.31 12.74
C ARG A 212 -9.05 -1.89 14.09
N HIS A 213 -8.78 -3.19 14.28
CA HIS A 213 -8.91 -3.88 15.55
C HIS A 213 -7.54 -4.32 16.06
N ALA A 214 -7.16 -3.88 17.27
CA ALA A 214 -5.80 -4.07 17.80
C ALA A 214 -5.37 -5.55 17.88
N ARG A 215 -6.33 -6.45 18.13
CA ARG A 215 -6.10 -7.91 18.23
C ARG A 215 -6.39 -8.67 16.93
N SER A 216 -6.64 -7.98 15.82
CA SER A 216 -6.87 -8.65 14.54
C SER A 216 -5.59 -9.33 14.07
N SER A 217 -5.70 -10.59 13.64
CA SER A 217 -4.61 -11.35 13.02
C SER A 217 -4.39 -10.97 11.55
N ARG A 218 -5.28 -10.18 10.95
CA ARG A 218 -5.17 -9.75 9.55
C ARG A 218 -3.95 -8.83 9.35
N PRO A 219 -3.27 -8.89 8.19
CA PRO A 219 -2.12 -8.02 7.89
C PRO A 219 -2.43 -6.52 8.00
N ASP A 220 -3.64 -6.12 7.59
CA ASP A 220 -4.12 -4.74 7.66
C ASP A 220 -4.79 -4.40 9.00
N ARG A 221 -4.94 -5.39 9.89
CA ARG A 221 -5.72 -5.32 11.14
C ARG A 221 -7.16 -4.81 10.93
N ALA A 222 -7.71 -4.93 9.74
CA ALA A 222 -9.09 -4.51 9.47
C ALA A 222 -10.05 -5.22 10.42
N ARG A 223 -11.05 -4.49 10.91
CA ARG A 223 -12.18 -5.10 11.60
C ARG A 223 -13.17 -5.63 10.56
N VAL A 224 -13.48 -6.91 10.66
CA VAL A 224 -14.52 -7.57 9.85
C VAL A 224 -15.84 -7.50 10.61
N PHE A 225 -16.91 -7.14 9.91
CA PHE A 225 -18.27 -7.06 10.41
C PHE A 225 -19.13 -8.12 9.73
N THR A 226 -19.96 -8.80 10.51
CA THR A 226 -20.88 -9.84 10.03
C THR A 226 -22.35 -9.40 10.08
N THR A 227 -22.67 -8.38 10.87
CA THR A 227 -24.03 -7.82 10.96
C THR A 227 -24.18 -6.68 9.96
N GLN A 228 -25.15 -6.79 9.06
CA GLN A 228 -25.42 -5.78 8.05
C GLN A 228 -25.94 -4.49 8.71
N SER A 229 -25.31 -3.36 8.38
CA SER A 229 -25.71 -2.03 8.85
C SER A 229 -26.12 -1.08 7.72
N CYS A 230 -25.86 -1.48 6.47
CA CYS A 230 -26.16 -0.72 5.27
C CYS A 230 -26.92 -1.63 4.29
N PRO A 231 -28.11 -1.23 3.81
CA PRO A 231 -28.91 -2.06 2.89
C PRO A 231 -28.30 -2.19 1.49
N LEU A 232 -27.27 -1.38 1.17
CA LEU A 232 -26.56 -1.46 -0.12
C LEU A 232 -25.47 -2.55 -0.14
N LEU A 233 -25.19 -3.19 1.00
CA LEU A 233 -24.18 -4.24 1.09
C LEU A 233 -24.79 -5.62 0.81
N PRO A 234 -24.01 -6.55 0.22
CA PRO A 234 -24.37 -7.95 0.19
C PRO A 234 -24.43 -8.54 1.61
N ASN A 235 -25.15 -9.66 1.77
CA ASN A 235 -25.23 -10.43 3.01
C ASN A 235 -23.96 -11.26 3.26
N SER A 236 -22.80 -10.61 3.26
CA SER A 236 -21.49 -11.23 3.46
C SER A 236 -20.65 -10.44 4.47
N PRO A 237 -19.63 -11.06 5.09
CA PRO A 237 -18.68 -10.34 5.92
C PRO A 237 -18.01 -9.20 5.15
N TYR A 238 -17.83 -8.06 5.80
CA TYR A 238 -17.32 -6.85 5.17
C TYR A 238 -16.39 -6.05 6.09
N VAL A 239 -15.60 -5.17 5.48
CA VAL A 239 -14.72 -4.20 6.14
C VAL A 239 -15.27 -2.78 5.92
N VAL A 240 -15.04 -1.89 6.89
CA VAL A 240 -15.53 -0.50 6.86
C VAL A 240 -14.36 0.49 6.81
N PHE A 241 -14.50 1.51 5.95
CA PHE A 241 -13.68 2.71 5.88
C PHE A 241 -14.55 3.94 6.17
N ALA A 242 -14.83 4.18 7.44
CA ALA A 242 -15.68 5.31 7.86
C ALA A 242 -15.12 6.07 9.07
N GLY A 243 -13.88 5.78 9.47
CA GLY A 243 -13.23 6.35 10.63
C GLY A 243 -12.95 5.33 11.73
N ASN A 244 -12.06 5.68 12.65
CA ASN A 244 -11.70 4.83 13.78
C ASN A 244 -12.81 4.86 14.86
N PHE A 245 -13.73 3.91 14.83
CA PHE A 245 -14.73 3.72 15.89
C PHE A 245 -14.20 2.79 16.97
N LYS A 246 -14.64 3.03 18.22
CA LYS A 246 -14.34 2.12 19.33
C LYS A 246 -15.38 1.00 19.40
N THR A 247 -16.64 1.28 19.07
CA THR A 247 -17.74 0.31 19.19
C THR A 247 -18.54 0.11 17.89
N GLN A 248 -19.26 -1.02 17.79
CA GLN A 248 -20.14 -1.31 16.64
C GLN A 248 -21.37 -0.38 16.61
N LYS A 249 -21.86 0.04 17.77
CA LYS A 249 -22.94 1.03 17.89
C LYS A 249 -22.53 2.39 17.33
N GLU A 250 -21.28 2.81 17.59
CA GLU A 250 -20.71 4.04 17.00
C GLU A 250 -20.57 3.94 15.47
N ALA A 251 -20.24 2.75 14.95
CA ALA A 251 -20.16 2.53 13.50
C ALA A 251 -21.51 2.74 12.78
N GLY A 252 -22.64 2.54 13.50
CA GLY A 252 -23.99 2.74 12.97
C GLY A 252 -24.33 4.18 12.58
N GLY A 253 -23.71 5.19 13.20
CA GLY A 253 -24.02 6.62 12.97
C GLY A 253 -22.90 7.44 12.32
N ALA A 254 -21.79 6.81 11.95
CA ALA A 254 -20.55 7.50 11.67
C ALA A 254 -20.08 7.36 10.22
N GLY A 255 -19.41 8.41 9.75
CA GLY A 255 -19.00 8.63 8.36
C GLY A 255 -18.66 10.11 8.18
N TYR A 256 -18.08 10.47 7.03
CA TYR A 256 -17.65 11.84 6.78
C TYR A 256 -18.54 12.50 5.74
N ARG A 257 -18.82 13.79 5.94
CA ARG A 257 -19.38 14.62 4.86
C ARG A 257 -18.35 14.73 3.73
N LEU A 258 -18.82 15.08 2.53
CA LEU A 258 -17.93 15.27 1.38
C LEU A 258 -16.91 16.38 1.64
N ILE A 259 -17.33 17.57 2.07
CA ILE A 259 -16.41 18.68 2.40
C ILE A 259 -16.25 18.86 3.92
N GLY A 260 -17.32 18.67 4.69
CA GLY A 260 -17.35 18.93 6.14
C GLY A 260 -17.34 20.42 6.49
N LEU A 261 -17.96 20.78 7.63
CA LEU A 261 -18.17 22.19 8.01
C LEU A 261 -16.87 22.97 8.22
N LYS A 262 -15.80 22.31 8.67
CA LYS A 262 -14.48 22.90 8.89
C LYS A 262 -13.47 22.48 7.81
N ASN A 263 -13.97 22.12 6.62
CA ASN A 263 -13.17 21.48 5.58
C ASN A 263 -12.43 20.25 6.17
N THR A 264 -13.15 19.28 6.70
CA THR A 264 -12.61 18.06 7.37
C THR A 264 -13.18 16.77 6.78
N GLY A 265 -13.91 16.88 5.68
CA GLY A 265 -14.57 15.78 4.99
C GLY A 265 -13.66 14.97 4.07
N TRP A 266 -14.26 14.10 3.28
CA TRP A 266 -13.58 13.23 2.32
C TRP A 266 -12.71 13.97 1.31
N LEU A 267 -13.14 15.12 0.80
CA LEU A 267 -12.36 15.89 -0.17
C LEU A 267 -11.00 16.31 0.40
N ARG A 268 -10.97 16.81 1.65
CA ARG A 268 -9.69 17.14 2.31
C ARG A 268 -8.84 15.91 2.54
N LYS A 269 -9.44 14.81 2.99
CA LYS A 269 -8.72 13.55 3.23
C LYS A 269 -8.08 13.03 1.93
N ALA A 270 -8.77 13.20 0.81
CA ALA A 270 -8.29 12.88 -0.53
C ALA A 270 -7.46 14.00 -1.18
N GLY A 271 -6.95 14.98 -0.41
CA GLY A 271 -6.10 16.05 -0.95
C GLY A 271 -6.76 16.98 -1.98
N VAL A 272 -8.07 16.89 -2.18
CA VAL A 272 -8.81 17.71 -3.15
C VAL A 272 -8.95 19.13 -2.59
N LYS A 273 -8.15 20.05 -3.14
CA LYS A 273 -8.22 21.47 -2.80
C LYS A 273 -9.47 22.10 -3.39
N ILE A 274 -10.40 22.49 -2.52
CA ILE A 274 -11.60 23.26 -2.89
C ILE A 274 -11.27 24.75 -3.03
N GLN A 275 -12.00 25.45 -3.89
CA GLN A 275 -11.74 26.87 -4.18
C GLN A 275 -12.19 27.80 -3.03
N ASN A 276 -13.37 27.55 -2.46
CA ASN A 276 -13.91 28.38 -1.38
C ASN A 276 -13.91 27.61 -0.06
N THR A 277 -12.85 27.80 0.72
CA THR A 277 -12.69 27.18 2.05
C THR A 277 -13.51 27.88 3.13
N GLN A 278 -13.85 29.16 2.95
CA GLN A 278 -14.67 29.95 3.89
C GLN A 278 -16.14 29.55 3.84
N CYS A 279 -16.63 29.14 2.67
CA CYS A 279 -17.97 28.62 2.47
C CYS A 279 -17.92 27.23 1.82
N PRO A 280 -17.68 26.16 2.61
CA PRO A 280 -17.63 24.77 2.12
C PRO A 280 -18.84 24.38 1.27
N MET A 281 -20.02 24.89 1.62
CA MET A 281 -21.31 24.60 0.97
C MET A 281 -21.52 25.39 -0.33
N SER A 282 -20.58 26.24 -0.75
CA SER A 282 -20.73 27.05 -1.95
C SER A 282 -20.86 26.17 -3.20
N VAL A 283 -21.74 26.58 -4.12
CA VAL A 283 -21.89 25.94 -5.44
C VAL A 283 -20.59 26.03 -6.25
N ALA A 284 -19.71 26.98 -5.95
CA ALA A 284 -18.38 27.05 -6.55
C ALA A 284 -17.51 25.80 -6.27
N ASN A 285 -17.78 25.07 -5.17
CA ASN A 285 -17.06 23.84 -4.85
C ASN A 285 -17.60 22.60 -5.60
N ARG A 286 -18.71 22.74 -6.36
CA ARG A 286 -19.38 21.63 -7.06
C ARG A 286 -18.48 20.87 -8.05
N PRO A 287 -17.63 21.52 -8.88
CA PRO A 287 -16.75 20.80 -9.80
C PRO A 287 -15.78 19.87 -9.06
N PHE A 288 -15.27 20.27 -7.90
CA PHE A 288 -14.36 19.47 -7.08
C PHE A 288 -15.06 18.25 -6.47
N VAL A 289 -16.31 18.42 -6.03
CA VAL A 289 -17.13 17.32 -5.53
C VAL A 289 -17.45 16.31 -6.64
N ARG A 290 -17.81 16.78 -7.84
CA ARG A 290 -18.03 15.89 -9.00
C ARG A 290 -16.76 15.12 -9.34
N LYS A 291 -15.62 15.81 -9.42
CA LYS A 291 -14.33 15.17 -9.68
C LYS A 291 -14.01 14.08 -8.66
N PHE A 292 -14.23 14.36 -7.36
CA PHE A 292 -14.07 13.37 -6.30
C PHE A 292 -15.01 12.17 -6.47
N LEU A 293 -16.31 12.40 -6.69
CA LEU A 293 -17.30 11.32 -6.81
C LEU A 293 -17.08 10.45 -8.06
N HIS A 294 -16.60 11.02 -9.18
CA HIS A 294 -16.21 10.23 -10.35
C HIS A 294 -14.99 9.34 -10.07
N ALA A 295 -13.96 9.88 -9.41
CA ALA A 295 -12.80 9.09 -9.00
C ALA A 295 -13.20 8.00 -7.99
N LEU A 296 -14.13 8.31 -7.07
CA LEU A 296 -14.66 7.33 -6.13
C LEU A 296 -15.39 6.19 -6.84
N ALA A 297 -16.29 6.49 -7.78
CA ALA A 297 -17.01 5.47 -8.55
C ALA A 297 -16.05 4.59 -9.39
N ASN A 298 -14.99 5.18 -9.92
CA ASN A 298 -13.93 4.45 -10.62
C ASN A 298 -13.18 3.49 -9.70
N ILE A 299 -12.86 3.93 -8.47
CA ILE A 299 -12.23 3.10 -7.45
C ILE A 299 -13.17 2.00 -6.94
N GLU A 300 -14.46 2.29 -6.75
CA GLU A 300 -15.49 1.29 -6.38
C GLU A 300 -15.51 0.13 -7.38
N SER A 301 -15.55 0.44 -8.68
CA SER A 301 -15.55 -0.58 -9.72
C SER A 301 -14.28 -1.44 -9.71
N LYS A 302 -13.10 -0.81 -9.59
CA LYS A 302 -11.80 -1.51 -9.64
C LYS A 302 -11.53 -2.40 -8.44
N PHE A 303 -11.94 -1.96 -7.24
CA PHE A 303 -11.63 -2.66 -5.98
C PHE A 303 -12.86 -3.27 -5.31
N GLN A 304 -13.98 -3.36 -6.03
CA GLN A 304 -15.25 -3.87 -5.54
C GLN A 304 -15.68 -3.22 -4.21
N LEU A 305 -15.48 -1.91 -4.10
CA LEU A 305 -15.93 -1.16 -2.94
C LEU A 305 -17.41 -0.80 -3.11
N THR A 306 -18.10 -0.59 -1.99
CA THR A 306 -19.43 -0.01 -1.96
C THR A 306 -19.37 1.36 -1.30
N ALA A 307 -19.67 2.43 -2.04
CA ALA A 307 -19.91 3.74 -1.45
C ALA A 307 -21.37 3.89 -1.04
N ALA A 308 -21.60 4.23 0.23
CA ALA A 308 -22.92 4.49 0.75
C ALA A 308 -22.97 5.86 1.43
N GLY A 309 -23.73 6.77 0.85
CA GLY A 309 -24.10 8.04 1.44
C GLY A 309 -25.36 7.91 2.29
N GLN A 310 -25.28 8.22 3.58
CA GLN A 310 -26.45 8.29 4.44
C GLN A 310 -26.96 9.73 4.52
N LEU A 311 -28.24 9.95 4.21
CA LEU A 311 -28.96 11.20 4.37
C LEU A 311 -30.25 10.92 5.14
N GLN A 312 -30.28 11.26 6.44
CA GLN A 312 -31.35 10.85 7.34
C GLN A 312 -31.51 9.31 7.31
N GLU A 313 -32.72 8.81 7.06
CA GLU A 313 -33.02 7.37 6.92
C GLU A 313 -32.79 6.83 5.50
N LYS A 314 -32.41 7.68 4.55
CA LYS A 314 -32.18 7.29 3.16
C LYS A 314 -30.71 6.94 2.91
N TRP A 315 -30.49 5.82 2.23
CA TRP A 315 -29.19 5.42 1.71
C TRP A 315 -29.08 5.75 0.21
N LEU A 316 -27.93 6.30 -0.17
CA LEU A 316 -27.61 6.71 -1.53
C LEU A 316 -26.35 5.96 -1.97
N ASN A 317 -26.38 5.34 -3.15
CA ASN A 317 -25.18 4.82 -3.79
C ASN A 317 -24.40 5.95 -4.48
N SER A 318 -23.24 5.63 -5.05
CA SER A 318 -22.38 6.59 -5.76
C SER A 318 -23.06 7.28 -6.93
N GLU A 319 -23.87 6.54 -7.70
CA GLU A 319 -24.67 7.09 -8.80
C GLU A 319 -25.68 8.13 -8.31
N ALA A 320 -26.45 7.85 -7.27
CA ALA A 320 -27.40 8.79 -6.69
C ALA A 320 -26.70 10.06 -6.16
N MET A 321 -25.54 9.90 -5.50
CA MET A 321 -24.73 11.04 -5.06
C MET A 321 -24.21 11.88 -6.25
N LEU A 322 -23.79 11.24 -7.34
CA LEU A 322 -23.39 11.91 -8.58
C LEU A 322 -24.55 12.67 -9.21
N ASN A 323 -25.75 12.09 -9.23
CA ASN A 323 -26.96 12.74 -9.75
C ASN A 323 -27.29 14.02 -8.96
N LEU A 324 -27.22 13.96 -7.63
CA LEU A 324 -27.37 15.16 -6.79
C LEU A 324 -26.26 16.19 -7.04
N ALA A 325 -25.03 15.76 -7.30
CA ALA A 325 -23.91 16.65 -7.64
C ALA A 325 -24.10 17.30 -9.02
N ASN A 326 -24.76 16.60 -9.93
CA ASN A 326 -25.02 17.04 -11.30
C ASN A 326 -26.21 17.99 -11.41
N SER A 327 -27.15 17.90 -10.47
CA SER A 327 -28.30 18.78 -10.41
C SER A 327 -27.94 20.26 -10.32
N ARG A 328 -28.80 21.09 -10.93
CA ARG A 328 -28.78 22.55 -10.81
C ARG A 328 -29.49 23.04 -9.54
N SER A 329 -30.31 22.20 -8.91
CA SER A 329 -31.09 22.56 -7.73
C SER A 329 -30.20 22.88 -6.52
N ARG A 330 -30.52 24.00 -5.84
CA ARG A 330 -29.84 24.39 -4.59
C ARG A 330 -30.21 23.47 -3.42
N SER A 331 -31.45 22.97 -3.38
CA SER A 331 -31.90 22.07 -2.32
C SER A 331 -31.22 20.71 -2.42
N GLU A 332 -31.07 20.17 -3.63
CA GLU A 332 -30.38 18.89 -3.86
C GLU A 332 -28.88 18.98 -3.60
N TRP A 333 -28.26 20.12 -3.92
CA TRP A 333 -26.88 20.39 -3.53
C TRP A 333 -26.70 20.46 -2.01
N LYS A 334 -27.61 21.15 -1.32
CA LYS A 334 -27.62 21.19 0.15
C LYS A 334 -27.76 19.79 0.73
N ALA A 335 -28.69 19.00 0.19
CA ALA A 335 -28.89 17.60 0.59
C ALA A 335 -27.61 16.77 0.41
N LEU A 336 -26.94 16.86 -0.75
CA LEU A 336 -25.67 16.17 -0.99
C LEU A 336 -24.58 16.54 0.03
N MET A 337 -24.51 17.81 0.43
CA MET A 337 -23.52 18.25 1.40
C MET A 337 -23.80 17.80 2.84
N ASP A 338 -25.05 17.43 3.13
CA ASP A 338 -25.45 16.82 4.40
C ASP A 338 -25.28 15.30 4.42
N VAL A 339 -25.03 14.66 3.26
CA VAL A 339 -24.72 13.23 3.15
C VAL A 339 -23.47 12.89 3.97
N ARG A 340 -23.57 11.81 4.75
CA ARG A 340 -22.43 11.16 5.39
C ARG A 340 -22.01 9.95 4.57
N LEU A 341 -20.90 10.08 3.85
CA LEU A 341 -20.34 9.02 3.03
C LEU A 341 -19.56 8.04 3.89
N ARG A 342 -19.84 6.75 3.65
CA ARG A 342 -19.15 5.57 4.17
C ARG A 342 -18.69 4.71 3.01
N LEU A 343 -17.62 3.97 3.24
CA LEU A 343 -17.10 3.04 2.26
C LEU A 343 -16.95 1.67 2.89
N TYR A 344 -17.24 0.66 2.09
CA TYR A 344 -17.20 -0.74 2.49
C TYR A 344 -16.43 -1.52 1.45
N ALA A 345 -15.82 -2.62 1.88
CA ALA A 345 -15.23 -3.60 0.99
C ALA A 345 -15.57 -5.01 1.48
N PRO A 346 -15.54 -6.01 0.59
CA PRO A 346 -15.64 -7.40 1.03
C PRO A 346 -14.45 -7.77 1.94
N GLU A 347 -14.58 -8.86 2.69
CA GLU A 347 -13.54 -9.31 3.62
C GLU A 347 -12.18 -9.57 2.94
N ASP A 348 -12.20 -10.01 1.69
CA ASP A 348 -11.05 -10.40 0.85
C ASP A 348 -10.53 -9.25 -0.05
N TYR A 349 -10.91 -7.99 0.22
CA TYR A 349 -10.54 -6.84 -0.62
C TYR A 349 -9.02 -6.67 -0.86
N LEU A 350 -8.16 -7.15 0.04
CA LEU A 350 -6.71 -7.14 -0.15
C LEU A 350 -6.29 -8.03 -1.33
N ASP A 351 -6.94 -9.17 -1.50
CA ASP A 351 -6.67 -10.12 -2.59
C ASP A 351 -7.21 -9.56 -3.92
N ILE A 352 -8.39 -8.91 -3.88
CA ILE A 352 -8.94 -8.18 -5.04
C ILE A 352 -7.96 -7.10 -5.52
N ILE A 353 -7.42 -6.29 -4.60
CA ILE A 353 -6.45 -5.24 -4.94
C ILE A 353 -5.16 -5.86 -5.49
N GLN A 354 -4.62 -6.90 -4.85
CA GLN A 354 -3.42 -7.57 -5.34
C GLN A 354 -3.62 -8.13 -6.75
N THR A 355 -4.76 -8.77 -6.99
CA THR A 355 -5.14 -9.31 -8.30
C THR A 355 -5.24 -8.20 -9.33
N TYR A 356 -5.92 -7.10 -9.01
CA TYR A 356 -6.01 -5.93 -9.90
C TYR A 356 -4.62 -5.44 -10.33
N PHE A 357 -3.71 -5.20 -9.38
CA PHE A 357 -2.37 -4.70 -9.72
C PHE A 357 -1.52 -5.75 -10.45
N ARG A 358 -1.70 -7.04 -10.14
CA ARG A 358 -1.05 -8.13 -10.88
C ARG A 358 -1.47 -8.12 -12.34
N THR A 359 -2.78 -8.11 -12.60
CA THR A 359 -3.34 -8.07 -13.96
C THR A 359 -2.93 -6.80 -14.70
N GLN A 360 -3.04 -5.62 -14.07
CA GLN A 360 -2.69 -4.35 -14.72
C GLN A 360 -1.19 -4.19 -14.97
N GLY A 361 -0.37 -4.69 -14.04
CA GLY A 361 1.09 -4.65 -14.17
C GLY A 361 1.66 -5.72 -15.07
N GLY A 362 0.82 -6.67 -15.49
CA GLY A 362 1.23 -7.80 -16.30
C GLY A 362 2.24 -8.69 -15.58
N PHE A 363 2.22 -8.66 -14.25
CA PHE A 363 3.06 -9.54 -13.46
C PHE A 363 2.59 -10.95 -13.74
N ALA A 364 3.49 -11.76 -14.30
CA ALA A 364 3.23 -13.15 -14.57
C ALA A 364 2.65 -13.78 -13.30
N ALA A 365 1.51 -14.43 -13.44
CA ALA A 365 1.07 -15.38 -12.45
C ALA A 365 2.09 -16.52 -12.50
N ASP A 366 3.22 -16.37 -11.79
CA ASP A 366 4.09 -17.51 -11.50
C ASP A 366 3.20 -18.52 -10.78
N ASP A 367 2.72 -19.51 -11.55
CA ASP A 367 1.65 -20.46 -11.26
C ASP A 367 0.50 -19.87 -10.44
N ASP A 368 -0.63 -19.61 -11.11
CA ASP A 368 -1.92 -19.07 -10.61
C ASP A 368 -2.59 -19.85 -9.44
N LYS A 369 -1.84 -20.70 -8.75
CA LYS A 369 -2.22 -21.29 -7.48
C LYS A 369 -2.46 -20.15 -6.48
N PRO A 370 -3.68 -20.07 -5.89
CA PRO A 370 -3.94 -19.14 -4.80
C PRO A 370 -2.90 -19.33 -3.70
N SER A 371 -2.64 -18.34 -2.84
CA SER A 371 -1.74 -18.58 -1.71
C SER A 371 -2.20 -19.82 -0.94
N ILE A 372 -1.27 -20.61 -0.38
CA ILE A 372 -1.61 -21.81 0.41
C ILE A 372 -2.65 -21.49 1.48
N ALA A 373 -2.61 -20.28 2.05
CA ALA A 373 -3.60 -19.85 3.03
C ALA A 373 -5.02 -19.74 2.44
N VAL A 374 -5.15 -19.19 1.24
CA VAL A 374 -6.42 -19.11 0.51
C VAL A 374 -6.90 -20.50 0.14
N GLN A 375 -6.02 -21.35 -0.39
CA GLN A 375 -6.38 -22.73 -0.75
C GLN A 375 -6.85 -23.55 0.47
N ILE A 376 -6.17 -23.44 1.61
CA ILE A 376 -6.60 -24.11 2.85
C ILE A 376 -7.97 -23.59 3.31
N ASN A 377 -8.20 -22.28 3.28
CA ASN A 377 -9.47 -21.72 3.71
C ASN A 377 -10.62 -22.04 2.73
N ALA A 378 -10.32 -22.25 1.45
CA ALA A 378 -11.28 -22.69 0.43
C ALA A 378 -11.51 -24.22 0.46
N SER A 379 -10.56 -24.99 0.99
CA SER A 379 -10.71 -26.44 1.13
C SER A 379 -11.72 -26.81 2.22
N SER A 380 -12.40 -27.94 2.06
CA SER A 380 -13.23 -28.54 3.11
C SER A 380 -12.41 -29.22 4.22
N LEU A 381 -11.08 -29.22 4.11
CA LEU A 381 -10.19 -29.92 5.03
C LEU A 381 -10.07 -29.18 6.37
N ASN A 382 -10.04 -29.95 7.45
CA ASN A 382 -9.77 -29.41 8.77
C ASN A 382 -8.28 -29.02 8.89
N LYS A 383 -8.00 -27.83 9.44
CA LYS A 383 -6.62 -27.35 9.67
C LYS A 383 -5.79 -28.29 10.55
N LYS A 384 -6.41 -29.01 11.48
CA LYS A 384 -5.72 -30.02 12.29
C LYS A 384 -5.22 -31.19 11.44
N ASP A 385 -6.04 -31.63 10.48
CA ASP A 385 -5.72 -32.76 9.62
C ASP A 385 -4.63 -32.39 8.62
N ILE A 386 -4.69 -31.17 8.06
CA ILE A 386 -3.60 -30.61 7.23
C ILE A 386 -2.29 -30.54 8.01
N ALA A 387 -2.33 -30.04 9.25
CA ALA A 387 -1.13 -29.94 10.09
C ALA A 387 -0.53 -31.34 10.38
N ALA A 388 -1.38 -32.31 10.74
CA ALA A 388 -0.96 -33.68 10.99
C ALA A 388 -0.36 -34.32 9.73
N ALA A 389 -1.00 -34.18 8.57
CA ALA A 389 -0.54 -34.74 7.31
C ALA A 389 0.77 -34.11 6.81
N ALA A 390 1.01 -32.82 7.11
CA ALA A 390 2.27 -32.14 6.82
C ALA A 390 3.33 -32.31 7.93
N ASN A 391 3.07 -33.18 8.92
CA ASN A 391 3.95 -33.45 10.07
C ASN A 391 4.41 -32.17 10.81
N ILE A 392 3.49 -31.24 11.01
CA ILE A 392 3.71 -30.00 11.77
C ILE A 392 2.65 -29.84 12.87
N SER A 393 2.97 -29.07 13.90
CA SER A 393 1.96 -28.76 14.92
C SER A 393 0.88 -27.81 14.35
N PRO A 394 -0.39 -27.91 14.82
CA PRO A 394 -1.44 -26.97 14.42
C PRO A 394 -1.10 -25.50 14.74
N SER A 395 -0.30 -25.28 15.79
CA SER A 395 0.21 -23.95 16.15
C SER A 395 1.18 -23.43 15.09
N ALA A 396 2.12 -24.26 14.62
CA ALA A 396 3.05 -23.88 13.56
C ALA A 396 2.31 -23.56 12.26
N LEU A 397 1.31 -24.38 11.89
CA LEU A 397 0.45 -24.09 10.73
C LEU A 397 -0.24 -22.73 10.87
N SER A 398 -0.81 -22.44 12.05
CA SER A 398 -1.46 -21.15 12.31
C SER A 398 -0.49 -19.96 12.21
N GLU A 399 0.76 -20.11 12.67
CA GLU A 399 1.80 -19.09 12.53
C GLU A 399 2.21 -18.86 11.07
N PHE A 400 2.33 -19.92 10.28
CA PHE A 400 2.62 -19.83 8.85
C PHE A 400 1.48 -19.12 8.09
N LEU A 401 0.24 -19.49 8.37
CA LEU A 401 -0.95 -18.87 7.76
C LEU A 401 -1.11 -17.40 8.15
N ALA A 402 -0.74 -17.05 9.38
CA ALA A 402 -0.72 -15.67 9.85
C ALA A 402 0.49 -14.86 9.33
N GLY A 403 1.39 -15.48 8.56
CA GLY A 403 2.62 -14.84 8.07
C GLY A 403 3.62 -14.48 9.17
N ARG A 404 3.48 -15.05 10.37
CA ARG A 404 4.40 -14.81 11.50
C ARG A 404 5.70 -15.58 11.37
N ARG A 405 5.68 -16.66 10.58
CA ARG A 405 6.83 -17.50 10.30
C ARG A 405 6.91 -17.78 8.79
N ALA A 406 8.11 -17.76 8.23
CA ALA A 406 8.32 -18.16 6.84
C ALA A 406 8.12 -19.67 6.68
N TRP A 407 7.54 -20.08 5.54
CA TRP A 407 7.31 -21.48 5.22
C TRP A 407 8.64 -22.21 4.94
N PRO A 408 8.97 -23.31 5.66
CA PRO A 408 9.99 -24.23 5.20
C PRO A 408 9.58 -24.81 3.85
N GLN A 409 10.52 -24.90 2.89
CA GLN A 409 10.21 -25.32 1.53
C GLN A 409 9.65 -26.74 1.44
N GLN A 410 10.01 -27.62 2.40
CA GLN A 410 9.45 -28.96 2.48
C GLN A 410 7.98 -28.94 2.93
N VAL A 411 7.69 -28.27 4.06
CA VAL A 411 6.33 -28.10 4.59
C VAL A 411 5.40 -27.48 3.54
N ARG A 412 5.91 -26.49 2.80
CA ARG A 412 5.17 -25.85 1.70
C ARG A 412 4.73 -26.88 0.66
N ARG A 413 5.67 -27.68 0.16
CA ARG A 413 5.42 -28.75 -0.83
C ARG A 413 4.47 -29.82 -0.31
N ASP A 414 4.62 -30.21 0.96
CA ASP A 414 3.76 -31.22 1.59
C ASP A 414 2.30 -30.75 1.63
N ILE A 415 2.07 -29.49 2.00
CA ILE A 415 0.71 -28.91 2.03
C ILE A 415 0.14 -28.72 0.62
N GLU A 416 0.93 -28.23 -0.33
CA GLU A 416 0.49 -28.13 -1.73
C GLU A 416 0.06 -29.50 -2.26
N SER A 417 0.82 -30.57 -1.97
CA SER A 417 0.45 -31.95 -2.31
C SER A 417 -0.80 -32.46 -1.60
N ILE A 418 -1.07 -32.05 -0.36
CA ILE A 418 -2.29 -32.42 0.36
C ILE A 418 -3.51 -31.76 -0.29
N LEU A 419 -3.39 -30.47 -0.64
CA LEU A 419 -4.47 -29.70 -1.26
C LEU A 419 -4.78 -30.21 -2.66
N GLU A 420 -3.77 -30.54 -3.46
CA GLU A 420 -3.91 -31.13 -4.79
C GLU A 420 -4.59 -32.51 -4.76
N ARG A 421 -4.45 -33.28 -3.68
CA ARG A 421 -5.13 -34.57 -3.51
C ARG A 421 -6.57 -34.46 -3.04
N ALA A 422 -6.97 -33.29 -2.52
CA ALA A 422 -8.27 -33.07 -1.92
C ALA A 422 -9.24 -32.28 -2.81
N GLY A 423 -8.72 -31.53 -3.78
CA GLY A 423 -9.50 -30.93 -4.88
C GLY A 423 -9.61 -31.90 -6.04
#